data_AF-A0A957ZQD6-F1
#
_entry.id   AF-A0A957ZQD6-F1
#
_cell.length_a   1.000
_cell.length_b   1.000
_cell.length_c   1.000
_cell.angle_alpha   90.00
_cell.angle_beta   90.00
_cell.angle_gamma   90.00
#
_symmetry.space_group_name_H-M   'P 1'
#
loop_
_entity.id
_entity.type
_entity.pdbx_description
1 polymer ?
#
loop_
_entity_poly.entity_id
_entity_poly.type
_entity_poly.pdbx_seq_one_letter_code
_entity_poly.pdbx_strand_id
1 'polypeptide(L)'
;NQEFQTRFVINAAGLFSDAVAEMAGVGDFTIHPRKGEEYLLDKRLAGLVKRVIFPCPTPVSKGILVNPTHDGTIMVGPTAQTIDDKHDLSTTMAGGEAVFESVKKIVPGISEKDCIAEFAGLRAVASTEDFIIGPTAKKGFINVAGIQSPGLTSAPAIAEMVIEILRDEGLRLQPNDDFVPTGPKPIHFSLLPTAAQMELAAQDHRYGHLVCRCENITEGEIITAIRRGANTLDGLKFRTRAGMGRCQGGFCSWRCMKLLAQELNVPLTEITKRGGDSWIVCERTEEVTV
;
A
#
# COMPACT_ATOMS: atom_id res chain seq x y z
N ASN A 1 -14.34 19.01 -14.86
CA ASN A 1 -15.05 18.71 -13.60
C ASN A 1 -16.31 17.93 -13.92
N GLN A 2 -16.44 16.72 -13.36
CA GLN A 2 -17.69 15.96 -13.35
C GLN A 2 -18.49 16.38 -12.11
N GLU A 3 -19.81 16.52 -12.24
CA GLU A 3 -20.71 16.82 -11.12
C GLU A 3 -21.40 15.52 -10.66
N PHE A 4 -21.43 15.29 -9.35
CA PHE A 4 -22.10 14.15 -8.75
C PHE A 4 -23.12 14.66 -7.72
N GLN A 5 -24.34 14.13 -7.78
CA GLN A 5 -25.40 14.46 -6.82
C GLN A 5 -25.70 13.24 -5.94
N THR A 6 -25.70 13.45 -4.62
CA THR A 6 -25.93 12.41 -3.62
C THR A 6 -26.68 12.97 -2.42
N ARG A 7 -27.30 12.08 -1.64
CA ARG A 7 -27.95 12.42 -0.36
C ARG A 7 -26.97 12.51 0.80
N PHE A 8 -25.89 11.74 0.73
CA PHE A 8 -24.90 11.58 1.79
C PHE A 8 -23.48 11.65 1.23
N VAL A 9 -22.58 12.27 2.00
CA VAL A 9 -21.14 12.35 1.75
C VAL A 9 -20.41 11.85 2.99
N ILE A 10 -19.54 10.85 2.80
CA ILE A 10 -18.64 10.36 3.85
C ILE A 10 -17.24 10.89 3.54
N ASN A 11 -16.70 11.71 4.44
CA ASN A 11 -15.34 12.22 4.36
C ASN A 11 -14.37 11.21 5.01
N ALA A 12 -13.74 10.38 4.18
CA ALA A 12 -12.70 9.43 4.55
C ALA A 12 -11.34 9.77 3.90
N ALA A 13 -11.04 11.06 3.74
CA ALA A 13 -9.90 11.55 2.96
C ALA A 13 -8.52 11.46 3.66
N GLY A 14 -8.41 10.72 4.77
CA GLY A 14 -7.15 10.50 5.48
C GLY A 14 -6.44 11.81 5.86
N LEU A 15 -5.25 12.05 5.33
CA LEU A 15 -4.45 13.25 5.60
C LEU A 15 -5.18 14.56 5.27
N PHE A 16 -6.13 14.52 4.34
CA PHE A 16 -6.83 15.69 3.82
C PHE A 16 -8.28 15.79 4.32
N SER A 17 -8.66 15.01 5.34
CA SER A 17 -10.02 15.05 5.86
C SER A 17 -10.39 16.40 6.47
N ASP A 18 -9.44 17.13 7.04
CA ASP A 18 -9.65 18.52 7.50
C ASP A 18 -9.94 19.48 6.34
N ALA A 19 -9.16 19.41 5.25
CA ALA A 19 -9.39 20.22 4.06
C ALA A 19 -10.76 19.95 3.41
N VAL A 20 -11.16 18.66 3.34
CA VAL A 20 -12.48 18.28 2.82
C VAL A 20 -13.62 18.73 3.75
N ALA A 21 -13.42 18.69 5.07
CA ALA A 21 -14.38 19.21 6.04
C ALA A 21 -14.52 20.74 5.92
N GLU A 22 -13.41 21.46 5.71
CA GLU A 22 -13.39 22.91 5.48
C GLU A 22 -14.13 23.29 4.19
N MET A 23 -13.94 22.54 3.10
CA MET A 23 -14.71 22.73 1.86
C MET A 23 -16.22 22.61 2.08
N ALA A 24 -16.64 21.79 3.04
CA ALA A 24 -18.04 21.65 3.43
C ALA A 24 -18.50 22.68 4.48
N GLY A 25 -17.59 23.49 5.05
CA GLY A 25 -17.88 24.46 6.12
C GLY A 25 -18.11 23.81 7.49
N VAL A 26 -17.45 22.68 7.75
CA VAL A 26 -17.49 21.92 9.02
C VAL A 26 -16.08 21.58 9.51
N GLY A 27 -15.12 22.49 9.30
CA GLY A 27 -13.71 22.34 9.69
C GLY A 27 -13.44 22.63 11.18
N ASP A 28 -13.96 21.80 12.07
CA ASP A 28 -13.75 21.91 13.53
C ASP A 28 -12.50 21.17 14.05
N PHE A 29 -11.72 20.54 13.15
CA PHE A 29 -10.49 19.84 13.47
C PHE A 29 -9.40 20.06 12.41
N THR A 30 -8.14 19.81 12.78
CA THR A 30 -6.99 19.82 11.88
C THR A 30 -6.32 18.45 11.85
N ILE A 31 -5.67 18.10 10.74
CA ILE A 31 -4.87 16.88 10.60
C ILE A 31 -3.38 17.23 10.56
N HIS A 32 -2.63 16.62 11.45
CA HIS A 32 -1.18 16.71 11.55
C HIS A 32 -0.53 15.40 11.09
N PRO A 33 0.25 15.40 9.99
CA PRO A 33 0.91 14.19 9.52
C PRO A 33 2.00 13.73 10.49
N ARG A 34 1.91 12.47 10.90
CA ARG A 34 2.99 11.79 11.63
C ARG A 34 3.69 10.79 10.74
N LYS A 35 4.87 11.17 10.25
CA LYS A 35 5.74 10.37 9.38
C LYS A 35 6.37 9.20 10.13
N GLY A 36 6.30 8.03 9.52
CA GLY A 36 7.06 6.86 9.92
C GLY A 36 7.77 6.25 8.72
N GLU A 37 9.09 6.13 8.84
CA GLU A 37 9.96 5.48 7.87
C GLU A 37 10.14 4.01 8.25
N GLU A 38 9.98 3.12 7.27
CA GLU A 38 10.08 1.66 7.41
C GLU A 38 11.09 1.12 6.41
N TYR A 39 11.81 0.08 6.81
CA TYR A 39 12.89 -0.53 6.05
C TYR A 39 12.62 -2.02 5.90
N LEU A 40 12.53 -2.48 4.65
CA LEU A 40 12.29 -3.88 4.31
C LEU A 40 13.61 -4.57 4.05
N LEU A 41 13.85 -5.66 4.75
CA LEU A 41 15.06 -6.46 4.72
C LEU A 41 14.86 -7.73 3.89
N ASP A 42 15.92 -8.14 3.24
CA ASP A 42 15.94 -9.23 2.27
C ASP A 42 15.55 -10.60 2.85
N LYS A 43 14.94 -11.46 2.01
CA LYS A 43 14.57 -12.84 2.35
C LYS A 43 15.74 -13.74 2.73
N ARG A 44 17.01 -13.33 2.53
CA ARG A 44 18.17 -14.03 3.10
C ARG A 44 18.14 -14.13 4.62
N LEU A 45 17.41 -13.22 5.28
CA LEU A 45 17.17 -13.26 6.72
C LEU A 45 15.92 -14.05 7.11
N ALA A 46 15.25 -14.71 6.17
CA ALA A 46 14.04 -15.47 6.45
C ALA A 46 14.28 -16.49 7.58
N GLY A 47 13.41 -16.47 8.58
CA GLY A 47 13.49 -17.36 9.75
C GLY A 47 14.39 -16.88 10.89
N LEU A 48 15.17 -15.80 10.70
CA LEU A 48 15.95 -15.17 11.79
C LEU A 48 15.02 -14.67 12.90
N VAL A 49 13.91 -14.02 12.52
CA VAL A 49 12.84 -13.59 13.42
C VAL A 49 11.56 -14.31 13.02
N LYS A 50 10.92 -14.99 13.99
CA LYS A 50 9.72 -15.80 13.76
C LYS A 50 8.43 -15.18 14.30
N ARG A 51 8.57 -14.14 15.14
CA ARG A 51 7.46 -13.41 15.78
C ARG A 51 7.82 -11.94 15.84
N VAL A 52 6.81 -11.08 15.84
CA VAL A 52 7.01 -9.64 16.03
C VAL A 52 7.71 -9.39 17.36
N ILE A 53 8.75 -8.56 17.35
CA ILE A 53 9.46 -8.13 18.56
C ILE A 53 9.10 -6.68 18.85
N PHE A 54 8.50 -6.46 20.01
CA PHE A 54 8.31 -5.13 20.58
C PHE A 54 9.45 -4.84 21.55
N PRO A 55 10.14 -3.69 21.45
CA PRO A 55 11.02 -3.24 22.51
C PRO A 55 10.21 -2.83 23.74
N CYS A 56 10.88 -2.63 24.87
CA CYS A 56 10.25 -2.05 26.04
C CYS A 56 9.72 -0.65 25.67
N PRO A 57 8.41 -0.38 25.81
CA PRO A 57 7.83 0.89 25.42
C PRO A 57 8.30 2.02 26.33
N THR A 58 8.34 3.23 25.78
CA THR A 58 8.48 4.47 26.56
C THR A 58 7.11 5.13 26.71
N PRO A 59 6.95 6.16 27.55
CA PRO A 59 5.69 6.90 27.65
C PRO A 59 5.21 7.51 26.32
N VAL A 60 6.10 7.71 25.35
CA VAL A 60 5.82 8.39 24.08
C VAL A 60 5.77 7.48 22.86
N SER A 61 6.30 6.25 22.96
CA SER A 61 6.38 5.34 21.81
C SER A 61 6.46 3.88 22.23
N LYS A 62 5.83 3.01 21.42
CA LYS A 62 6.04 1.56 21.46
C LYS A 62 7.42 1.13 20.94
N GLY A 63 8.22 2.09 20.45
CA GLY A 63 9.56 1.90 19.91
C GLY A 63 9.58 1.42 18.47
N ILE A 64 10.77 1.06 18.00
CA ILE A 64 11.03 0.49 16.68
C ILE A 64 10.86 -1.03 16.76
N LEU A 65 10.03 -1.58 15.89
CA LEU A 65 9.67 -2.99 15.87
C LEU A 65 10.56 -3.77 14.90
N VAL A 66 10.63 -5.09 15.12
CA VAL A 66 11.17 -6.04 14.14
C VAL A 66 10.06 -7.02 13.78
N ASN A 67 9.58 -6.93 12.55
CA ASN A 67 8.37 -7.60 12.08
C ASN A 67 8.71 -8.63 10.99
N PRO A 68 8.58 -9.95 11.22
CA PRO A 68 8.59 -10.90 10.13
C PRO A 68 7.33 -10.72 9.28
N THR A 69 7.51 -10.61 7.97
CA THR A 69 6.40 -10.47 7.01
C THR A 69 5.94 -11.84 6.52
N HIS A 70 4.71 -11.89 5.97
CA HIS A 70 4.17 -13.11 5.37
C HIS A 70 5.09 -13.72 4.29
N ASP A 71 5.74 -12.86 3.50
CA ASP A 71 6.56 -13.27 2.35
C ASP A 71 8.00 -13.65 2.71
N GLY A 72 8.32 -13.74 4.01
CA GLY A 72 9.64 -14.13 4.50
C GLY A 72 10.69 -13.01 4.53
N THR A 73 10.34 -11.79 4.11
CA THR A 73 11.14 -10.58 4.42
C THR A 73 10.97 -10.17 5.89
N ILE A 74 11.88 -9.34 6.41
CA ILE A 74 11.72 -8.70 7.72
C ILE A 74 11.50 -7.21 7.49
N MET A 75 10.57 -6.59 8.19
CA MET A 75 10.36 -5.14 8.17
C MET A 75 10.78 -4.54 9.52
N VAL A 76 11.54 -3.46 9.49
CA VAL A 76 12.02 -2.77 10.69
C VAL A 76 11.68 -1.28 10.64
N GLY A 77 11.28 -0.76 11.80
CA GLY A 77 10.69 0.57 11.92
C GLY A 77 9.42 0.54 12.77
N PRO A 78 8.58 1.58 12.71
CA PRO A 78 8.81 2.83 12.01
C PRO A 78 9.57 3.84 12.87
N THR A 79 10.09 4.89 12.23
CA THR A 79 10.31 6.18 12.93
C THR A 79 8.96 6.82 13.30
N ALA A 80 8.97 7.91 14.08
CA ALA A 80 7.75 8.61 14.47
C ALA A 80 7.99 10.11 14.61
N GLN A 81 7.95 10.83 13.49
CA GLN A 81 8.20 12.28 13.44
C GLN A 81 6.91 13.01 13.06
N THR A 82 6.57 14.08 13.78
CA THR A 82 5.52 15.01 13.37
C THR A 82 6.11 15.97 12.35
N ILE A 83 5.43 16.16 11.23
CA ILE A 83 5.84 17.06 10.15
C ILE A 83 4.63 17.92 9.72
N ASP A 84 4.88 18.92 8.88
CA ASP A 84 3.82 19.79 8.35
C ASP A 84 3.34 19.35 6.95
N ASP A 85 4.25 18.83 6.13
CA ASP A 85 3.94 18.46 4.75
C ASP A 85 3.19 17.12 4.66
N LYS A 86 1.94 17.17 4.20
CA LYS A 86 1.08 16.00 3.97
C LYS A 86 1.46 15.18 2.72
N HIS A 87 2.46 15.63 1.96
CA HIS A 87 2.98 14.94 0.78
C HIS A 87 4.39 14.37 0.97
N ASP A 88 5.06 14.66 2.10
CA ASP A 88 6.42 14.18 2.34
C ASP A 88 6.45 12.68 2.66
N LEU A 89 6.71 11.90 1.62
CA LEU A 89 6.92 10.44 1.70
C LEU A 89 8.41 10.07 1.56
N SER A 90 9.32 11.01 1.82
CA SER A 90 10.76 10.76 1.78
C SER A 90 11.26 10.05 3.04
N THR A 91 12.24 9.17 2.85
CA THR A 91 13.07 8.61 3.94
C THR A 91 14.31 9.47 4.14
N THR A 92 14.91 9.38 5.34
CA THR A 92 16.08 10.18 5.71
C THR A 92 17.20 9.28 6.20
N MET A 93 18.45 9.68 5.93
CA MET A 93 19.62 8.95 6.43
C MET A 93 19.60 8.83 7.96
N ALA A 94 19.26 9.91 8.66
CA ALA A 94 19.13 9.92 10.12
C ALA A 94 18.01 9.00 10.62
N GLY A 95 16.90 8.90 9.88
CA GLY A 95 15.82 7.96 10.18
C GLY A 95 16.28 6.50 10.08
N GLY A 96 17.04 6.18 9.04
CA GLY A 96 17.63 4.85 8.84
C GLY A 96 18.64 4.50 9.93
N GLU A 97 19.57 5.42 10.24
CA GLU A 97 20.55 5.25 11.33
C GLU A 97 19.85 4.95 12.65
N ALA A 98 18.85 5.75 13.03
CA ALA A 98 18.09 5.55 14.27
C ALA A 98 17.37 4.19 14.32
N VAL A 99 16.77 3.75 13.20
CA VAL A 99 16.12 2.44 13.10
C VAL A 99 17.14 1.32 13.28
N PHE A 100 18.22 1.31 12.51
CA PHE A 100 19.20 0.22 12.54
C PHE A 100 20.02 0.18 13.85
N GLU A 101 20.32 1.32 14.47
CA GLU A 101 20.94 1.36 15.80
C GLU A 101 20.06 0.72 16.87
N SER A 102 18.74 0.95 16.81
CA SER A 102 17.79 0.35 17.75
C SER A 102 17.63 -1.15 17.50
N VAL A 103 17.46 -1.54 16.24
CA VAL A 103 17.26 -2.93 15.83
C VAL A 103 18.48 -3.80 16.17
N LYS A 104 19.70 -3.33 15.93
CA LYS A 104 20.95 -4.07 16.25
C LYS A 104 21.07 -4.45 17.72
N LYS A 105 20.50 -3.66 18.63
CA LYS A 105 20.47 -3.97 20.08
C LYS A 105 19.53 -5.13 20.41
N ILE A 106 18.50 -5.35 19.58
CA ILE A 106 17.46 -6.37 19.77
C ILE A 106 17.82 -7.64 19.00
N VAL A 107 18.26 -7.49 17.75
CA VAL A 107 18.62 -8.58 16.84
C VAL A 107 19.97 -8.26 16.18
N PRO A 108 21.10 -8.62 16.82
CA PRO A 108 22.45 -8.29 16.32
C PRO A 108 22.79 -8.84 14.93
N GLY A 109 22.02 -9.83 14.45
CA GLY A 109 22.19 -10.41 13.11
C GLY A 109 21.61 -9.56 11.96
N ILE A 110 21.01 -8.41 12.25
CA ILE A 110 20.47 -7.48 11.24
C ILE A 110 21.45 -6.32 11.00
N SER A 111 21.65 -5.97 9.73
CA SER A 111 22.40 -4.79 9.29
C SER A 111 21.63 -3.99 8.24
N GLU A 112 21.96 -2.72 8.09
CA GLU A 112 21.54 -1.84 6.99
C GLU A 112 21.83 -2.43 5.60
N LYS A 113 22.86 -3.29 5.47
CA LYS A 113 23.18 -4.02 4.23
C LYS A 113 22.14 -5.08 3.86
N ASP A 114 21.21 -5.40 4.77
CA ASP A 114 20.07 -6.27 4.50
C ASP A 114 18.90 -5.52 3.85
N CYS A 115 18.91 -4.18 3.88
CA CYS A 115 17.84 -3.35 3.35
C CYS A 115 17.72 -3.50 1.83
N ILE A 116 16.52 -3.81 1.36
CA ILE A 116 16.17 -3.91 -0.06
C ILE A 116 15.13 -2.89 -0.49
N ALA A 117 14.38 -2.30 0.45
CA ALA A 117 13.43 -1.25 0.16
C ALA A 117 13.22 -0.35 1.37
N GLU A 118 12.95 0.92 1.10
CA GLU A 118 12.68 1.95 2.11
C GLU A 118 11.43 2.69 1.69
N PHE A 119 10.58 3.04 2.65
CA PHE A 119 9.41 3.85 2.39
C PHE A 119 8.98 4.58 3.64
N ALA A 120 8.34 5.74 3.45
CA ALA A 120 7.67 6.45 4.51
C ALA A 120 6.15 6.42 4.31
N GLY A 121 5.42 6.43 5.41
CA GLY A 121 3.98 6.62 5.45
C GLY A 121 3.61 7.71 6.45
N LEU A 122 2.52 8.42 6.18
CA LEU A 122 2.00 9.49 7.02
C LEU A 122 0.71 9.04 7.69
N ARG A 123 0.67 9.10 9.03
CA ARG A 123 -0.57 8.88 9.79
C ARG A 123 -1.32 10.20 9.91
N ALA A 124 -2.63 10.17 9.69
CA ALA A 124 -3.51 11.32 9.83
C ALA A 124 -3.91 11.51 11.29
N VAL A 125 -3.12 12.27 12.06
CA VAL A 125 -3.42 12.52 13.48
C VAL A 125 -4.34 13.73 13.59
N ALA A 126 -5.52 13.58 14.18
CA ALA A 126 -6.41 14.70 14.42
C ALA A 126 -5.99 15.51 15.66
N SER A 127 -6.31 16.81 15.67
CA SER A 127 -6.12 17.70 16.83
C SER A 127 -6.93 17.30 18.07
N THR A 128 -7.94 16.45 17.90
CA THR A 128 -8.78 15.88 18.98
C THR A 128 -8.14 14.70 19.70
N GLU A 129 -6.95 14.26 19.29
CA GLU A 129 -6.21 13.08 19.79
C GLU A 129 -6.90 11.72 19.61
N ASP A 130 -8.15 11.68 19.18
CA ASP A 130 -8.93 10.47 18.86
C ASP A 130 -9.55 10.53 17.46
N PHE A 131 -10.08 9.40 16.99
CA PHE A 131 -10.78 9.28 15.72
C PHE A 131 -12.05 10.14 15.72
N ILE A 132 -12.32 10.79 14.59
CA ILE A 132 -13.52 11.60 14.41
C ILE A 132 -14.45 10.84 13.48
N ILE A 133 -15.43 10.14 14.06
CA ILE A 133 -16.41 9.33 13.34
C ILE A 133 -17.80 9.79 13.76
N GLY A 134 -18.52 10.48 12.87
CA GLY A 134 -19.83 11.01 13.23
C GLY A 134 -20.45 11.98 12.23
N PRO A 135 -21.74 12.30 12.42
CA PRO A 135 -22.40 13.35 11.67
C PRO A 135 -21.80 14.72 12.01
N THR A 136 -21.94 15.68 11.10
CA THR A 136 -21.47 17.06 11.29
C THR A 136 -22.64 18.03 11.42
N ALA A 137 -22.34 19.32 11.64
CA ALA A 137 -23.36 20.37 11.62
C ALA A 137 -24.10 20.49 10.27
N LYS A 138 -23.55 19.92 9.19
CA LYS A 138 -24.24 19.79 7.90
C LYS A 138 -24.83 18.40 7.74
N LYS A 139 -26.16 18.37 7.70
CA LYS A 139 -26.95 17.15 7.50
C LYS A 139 -26.49 16.38 6.27
N GLY A 140 -26.30 15.08 6.43
CA GLY A 140 -25.83 14.20 5.36
C GLY A 140 -24.32 14.23 5.09
N PHE A 141 -23.54 15.03 5.82
CA PHE A 141 -22.07 15.02 5.75
C PHE A 141 -21.50 14.38 7.02
N ILE A 142 -20.77 13.27 6.85
CA ILE A 142 -20.23 12.43 7.92
C ILE A 142 -18.71 12.45 7.84
N ASN A 143 -18.03 12.72 8.95
CA ASN A 143 -16.58 12.61 9.04
C ASN A 143 -16.19 11.18 9.46
N VAL A 144 -15.15 10.65 8.83
CA VAL A 144 -14.40 9.44 9.20
C VAL A 144 -12.92 9.82 9.09
N ALA A 145 -12.49 10.65 10.04
CA ALA A 145 -11.25 11.42 9.99
C ALA A 145 -10.33 11.10 11.17
N GLY A 146 -9.05 11.49 11.06
CA GLY A 146 -8.08 11.30 12.16
C GLY A 146 -7.68 9.83 12.41
N ILE A 147 -7.95 8.93 11.45
CA ILE A 147 -7.73 7.50 11.60
C ILE A 147 -6.22 7.19 11.56
N GLN A 148 -5.61 7.11 12.75
CA GLN A 148 -4.24 6.64 12.97
C GLN A 148 -4.21 5.13 13.32
N SER A 149 -3.23 4.64 14.09
CA SER A 149 -3.25 3.25 14.59
C SER A 149 -4.33 3.08 15.67
N PRO A 150 -5.18 2.04 15.65
CA PRO A 150 -5.13 0.80 14.85
C PRO A 150 -6.06 0.79 13.61
N GLY A 151 -6.13 1.89 12.88
CA GLY A 151 -7.11 2.18 11.82
C GLY A 151 -7.37 1.09 10.79
N LEU A 152 -6.32 0.46 10.24
CA LEU A 152 -6.49 -0.62 9.27
C LEU A 152 -7.22 -1.83 9.87
N THR A 153 -6.87 -2.20 11.10
CA THR A 153 -7.49 -3.33 11.81
C THR A 153 -8.92 -3.00 12.25
N SER A 154 -9.19 -1.74 12.60
CA SER A 154 -10.53 -1.30 13.00
C SER A 154 -11.44 -0.92 11.83
N ALA A 155 -10.95 -0.88 10.59
CA ALA A 155 -11.72 -0.40 9.43
C ALA A 155 -13.07 -1.12 9.23
N PRO A 156 -13.20 -2.45 9.37
CA PRO A 156 -14.51 -3.11 9.27
C PRO A 156 -15.50 -2.66 10.36
N ALA A 157 -15.05 -2.52 11.61
CA ALA A 157 -15.89 -2.06 12.71
C ALA A 157 -16.30 -0.58 12.55
N ILE A 158 -15.39 0.25 12.01
CA ILE A 158 -15.71 1.64 11.64
C ILE A 158 -16.78 1.66 10.55
N ALA A 159 -16.70 0.78 9.55
CA ALA A 159 -17.71 0.70 8.49
C ALA A 159 -19.10 0.32 9.05
N GLU A 160 -19.18 -0.63 9.99
CA GLU A 160 -20.43 -0.97 10.68
C GLU A 160 -20.98 0.22 11.47
N MET A 161 -20.13 0.95 12.20
CA MET A 161 -20.53 2.16 12.92
C MET A 161 -21.08 3.24 11.96
N VAL A 162 -20.42 3.46 10.82
CA VAL A 162 -20.88 4.42 9.80
C VAL A 162 -22.21 4.00 9.19
N ILE A 163 -22.46 2.69 9.02
CA ILE A 163 -23.76 2.16 8.56
C ILE A 163 -24.88 2.54 9.54
N GLU A 164 -24.65 2.41 10.85
CA GLU A 164 -25.65 2.82 11.85
C GLU A 164 -25.86 4.34 11.86
N ILE A 165 -24.78 5.14 11.80
CA ILE A 165 -24.86 6.61 11.69
C ILE A 165 -25.71 7.03 10.48
N LEU A 166 -25.51 6.37 9.34
CA LEU A 166 -26.31 6.63 8.14
C LEU A 166 -27.80 6.32 8.34
N ARG A 167 -28.13 5.23 9.05
CA ARG A 167 -29.53 4.90 9.36
C ARG A 167 -30.17 5.95 10.27
N ASP A 168 -29.44 6.38 11.29
CA ASP A 168 -29.91 7.40 12.24
C ASP A 168 -30.13 8.77 11.56
N GLU A 169 -29.29 9.12 10.57
CA GLU A 169 -29.48 10.30 9.73
C GLU A 169 -30.63 10.15 8.70
N GLY A 170 -31.28 8.98 8.65
CA GLY A 170 -32.47 8.70 7.83
C GLY A 170 -32.19 8.01 6.51
N LEU A 171 -30.99 7.49 6.27
CA LEU A 171 -30.71 6.66 5.09
C LEU A 171 -31.39 5.29 5.23
N ARG A 172 -32.36 5.03 4.35
CA ARG A 172 -32.92 3.68 4.19
C ARG A 172 -31.91 2.79 3.49
N LEU A 173 -31.37 1.81 4.20
CA LEU A 173 -30.47 0.79 3.68
C LEU A 173 -31.25 -0.47 3.36
N GLN A 174 -30.98 -1.07 2.20
CA GLN A 174 -31.52 -2.36 1.79
C GLN A 174 -30.36 -3.35 1.68
N PRO A 175 -30.46 -4.54 2.29
CA PRO A 175 -29.49 -5.61 2.06
C PRO A 175 -29.37 -5.90 0.56
N ASN A 176 -28.14 -6.15 0.11
CA ASN A 176 -27.88 -6.62 -1.26
C ASN A 176 -27.54 -8.10 -1.21
N ASP A 177 -28.54 -8.95 -1.51
CA ASP A 177 -28.39 -10.41 -1.49
C ASP A 177 -27.45 -10.93 -2.60
N ASP A 178 -27.22 -10.12 -3.65
CA ASP A 178 -26.30 -10.44 -4.75
C ASP A 178 -24.84 -10.04 -4.45
N PHE A 179 -24.55 -9.52 -3.25
CA PHE A 179 -23.19 -9.13 -2.89
C PHE A 179 -22.29 -10.37 -2.77
N VAL A 180 -21.25 -10.41 -3.61
CA VAL A 180 -20.23 -11.45 -3.56
C VAL A 180 -19.02 -10.94 -2.76
N PRO A 181 -18.84 -11.36 -1.49
CA PRO A 181 -17.81 -10.82 -0.60
C PRO A 181 -16.38 -11.29 -0.96
N THR A 182 -16.25 -12.22 -1.90
CA THR A 182 -14.97 -12.82 -2.28
C THR A 182 -14.83 -12.95 -3.79
N GLY A 183 -13.68 -12.58 -4.32
CA GLY A 183 -13.34 -12.84 -5.71
C GLY A 183 -12.55 -14.14 -5.88
N PRO A 184 -12.31 -14.58 -7.13
CA PRO A 184 -11.38 -15.66 -7.41
C PRO A 184 -10.02 -15.39 -6.76
N LYS A 185 -9.50 -16.39 -6.04
CA LYS A 185 -8.17 -16.30 -5.42
C LYS A 185 -7.12 -16.21 -6.53
N PRO A 186 -6.19 -15.24 -6.46
CA PRO A 186 -5.07 -15.22 -7.38
C PRO A 186 -4.24 -16.50 -7.22
N ILE A 187 -3.70 -17.00 -8.32
CA ILE A 187 -2.71 -18.07 -8.29
C ILE A 187 -1.39 -17.44 -7.85
N HIS A 188 -0.73 -18.07 -6.87
CA HIS A 188 0.66 -17.76 -6.50
C HIS A 188 1.51 -18.95 -6.92
N PHE A 189 2.10 -18.87 -8.13
CA PHE A 189 2.74 -20.00 -8.78
C PHE A 189 3.84 -20.62 -7.90
N SER A 190 4.63 -19.76 -7.25
CA SER A 190 5.73 -20.15 -6.37
C SER A 190 5.31 -20.87 -5.09
N LEU A 191 4.03 -20.79 -4.70
CA LEU A 191 3.48 -21.49 -3.53
C LEU A 191 2.84 -22.83 -3.88
N LEU A 192 2.70 -23.16 -5.16
CA LEU A 192 2.15 -24.45 -5.60
C LEU A 192 3.21 -25.56 -5.45
N PRO A 193 2.81 -26.82 -5.16
CA PRO A 193 3.69 -27.97 -5.27
C PRO A 193 4.24 -28.11 -6.69
N THR A 194 5.46 -28.66 -6.84
CA THR A 194 6.12 -28.81 -8.14
C THR A 194 5.26 -29.52 -9.19
N ALA A 195 4.54 -30.59 -8.81
CA ALA A 195 3.65 -31.29 -9.74
C ALA A 195 2.53 -30.38 -10.29
N ALA A 196 1.92 -29.55 -9.43
CA ALA A 196 0.88 -28.60 -9.82
C ALA A 196 1.45 -27.44 -10.65
N GLN A 197 2.68 -26.99 -10.38
CA GLN A 197 3.37 -26.02 -11.22
C GLN A 197 3.60 -26.57 -12.64
N MET A 198 4.05 -27.82 -12.76
CA MET A 198 4.28 -28.48 -14.05
C MET A 198 2.97 -28.66 -14.83
N GLU A 199 1.91 -29.11 -14.14
CA GLU A 199 0.58 -29.26 -14.75
C GLU A 199 0.04 -27.92 -15.25
N LEU A 200 0.10 -26.87 -14.43
CA LEU A 200 -0.37 -25.54 -14.82
C LEU A 200 0.42 -24.96 -15.99
N ALA A 201 1.75 -25.13 -15.99
CA ALA A 201 2.61 -24.69 -17.11
C ALA A 201 2.35 -25.48 -18.40
N ALA A 202 1.91 -26.75 -18.30
CA ALA A 202 1.52 -27.55 -19.46
C ALA A 202 0.15 -27.15 -20.02
N GLN A 203 -0.80 -26.77 -19.15
CA GLN A 203 -2.12 -26.27 -19.55
C GLN A 203 -2.04 -24.86 -20.15
N ASP A 204 -1.19 -24.00 -19.58
CA ASP A 204 -0.96 -22.64 -20.04
C ASP A 204 0.52 -22.28 -19.93
N HIS A 205 1.18 -22.25 -21.08
CA HIS A 205 2.62 -21.96 -21.23
C HIS A 205 3.06 -20.64 -20.57
N ARG A 206 2.15 -19.68 -20.36
CA ARG A 206 2.45 -18.41 -19.69
C ARG A 206 2.82 -18.62 -18.22
N TYR A 207 2.34 -19.68 -17.58
CA TYR A 207 2.79 -20.09 -16.24
C TYR A 207 4.15 -20.80 -16.25
N GLY A 208 4.65 -21.22 -17.42
CA GLY A 208 6.02 -21.69 -17.60
C GLY A 208 7.05 -20.57 -17.79
N HIS A 209 6.61 -19.32 -18.00
CA HIS A 209 7.48 -18.19 -18.32
C HIS A 209 7.70 -17.28 -17.10
N LEU A 210 8.89 -17.32 -16.50
CA LEU A 210 9.23 -16.44 -15.38
C LEU A 210 9.52 -15.00 -15.85
N VAL A 211 8.75 -14.06 -15.32
CA VAL A 211 8.91 -12.61 -15.50
C VAL A 211 9.75 -12.01 -14.37
N CYS A 212 9.41 -12.29 -13.10
CA CYS A 212 10.19 -11.85 -11.94
C CYS A 212 10.92 -13.02 -11.31
N ARG A 213 12.25 -13.06 -11.44
CA ARG A 213 13.08 -14.15 -10.90
C ARG A 213 13.22 -14.11 -9.39
N CYS A 214 13.35 -12.92 -8.79
CA CYS A 214 13.54 -12.79 -7.34
C CYS A 214 12.31 -13.26 -6.54
N GLU A 215 11.12 -13.09 -7.12
CA GLU A 215 9.84 -13.44 -6.47
C GLU A 215 9.17 -14.67 -7.12
N ASN A 216 9.79 -15.27 -8.14
CA ASN A 216 9.25 -16.39 -8.93
C ASN A 216 7.84 -16.12 -9.50
N ILE A 217 7.65 -14.95 -10.11
CA ILE A 217 6.38 -14.53 -10.71
C ILE A 217 6.38 -14.82 -12.21
N THR A 218 5.34 -15.50 -12.66
CA THR A 218 5.12 -15.94 -14.04
C THR A 218 4.41 -14.89 -14.89
N GLU A 219 4.49 -15.03 -16.21
CA GLU A 219 3.73 -14.22 -17.17
C GLU A 219 2.21 -14.37 -16.96
N GLY A 220 1.75 -15.59 -16.67
CA GLY A 220 0.35 -15.88 -16.36
C GLY A 220 -0.19 -15.09 -15.16
N GLU A 221 0.60 -14.96 -14.09
CA GLU A 221 0.25 -14.13 -12.93
C GLU A 221 0.17 -12.64 -13.27
N ILE A 222 1.11 -12.12 -14.09
CA ILE A 222 1.09 -10.72 -14.54
C ILE A 222 -0.17 -10.44 -15.36
N ILE A 223 -0.46 -11.26 -16.38
CA ILE A 223 -1.64 -11.08 -17.24
C ILE A 223 -2.93 -11.17 -16.42
N THR A 224 -3.01 -12.13 -15.49
CA THR A 224 -4.16 -12.24 -14.58
C THR A 224 -4.33 -10.98 -13.75
N ALA A 225 -3.25 -10.38 -13.24
CA ALA A 225 -3.32 -9.15 -12.49
C ALA A 225 -3.79 -7.95 -13.34
N ILE A 226 -3.35 -7.87 -14.60
CA ILE A 226 -3.78 -6.82 -15.55
C ILE A 226 -5.28 -6.92 -15.83
N ARG A 227 -5.77 -8.13 -16.14
CA ARG A 227 -7.19 -8.40 -16.37
C ARG A 227 -8.07 -8.15 -15.14
N ARG A 228 -7.47 -8.15 -13.94
CA ARG A 228 -8.10 -7.76 -12.67
C ARG A 228 -7.89 -6.27 -12.33
N GLY A 229 -7.55 -5.45 -13.32
CA GLY A 229 -7.49 -3.99 -13.21
C GLY A 229 -6.15 -3.41 -12.78
N ALA A 230 -5.03 -4.16 -12.81
CA ALA A 230 -3.72 -3.51 -12.72
C ALA A 230 -3.38 -2.80 -14.02
N ASN A 231 -3.15 -1.50 -13.93
CA ASN A 231 -2.76 -0.65 -15.06
C ASN A 231 -1.47 0.14 -14.84
N THR A 232 -0.74 -0.14 -13.75
CA THR A 232 0.52 0.50 -13.39
C THR A 232 1.49 -0.55 -12.85
N LEU A 233 2.79 -0.23 -12.80
CA LEU A 233 3.79 -1.15 -12.24
C LEU A 233 3.58 -1.41 -10.74
N ASP A 234 3.23 -0.40 -9.95
CA ASP A 234 2.88 -0.58 -8.54
C ASP A 234 1.57 -1.36 -8.41
N GLY A 235 0.62 -1.19 -9.34
CA GLY A 235 -0.58 -2.02 -9.44
C GLY A 235 -0.29 -3.50 -9.64
N LEU A 236 0.72 -3.84 -10.45
CA LEU A 236 1.26 -5.20 -10.59
C LEU A 236 2.02 -5.65 -9.34
N LYS A 237 2.87 -4.77 -8.79
CA LYS A 237 3.65 -5.00 -7.58
C LYS A 237 2.75 -5.44 -6.42
N PHE A 238 1.67 -4.71 -6.16
CA PHE A 238 0.77 -5.01 -5.05
C PHE A 238 -0.11 -6.25 -5.27
N ARG A 239 -0.39 -6.63 -6.53
CA ARG A 239 -1.20 -7.81 -6.84
C ARG A 239 -0.39 -9.10 -6.99
N THR A 240 0.89 -9.00 -7.38
CA THR A 240 1.70 -10.17 -7.77
C THR A 240 3.04 -10.26 -7.04
N ARG A 241 3.51 -9.17 -6.42
CA ARG A 241 4.88 -8.99 -5.90
C ARG A 241 5.97 -8.81 -6.94
N ALA A 242 5.69 -8.77 -8.24
CA ALA A 242 6.70 -8.45 -9.24
C ALA A 242 7.33 -7.07 -8.94
N GLY A 243 8.66 -7.05 -8.76
CA GLY A 243 9.40 -5.84 -8.36
C GLY A 243 9.46 -5.59 -6.85
N MET A 244 8.99 -6.51 -5.99
CA MET A 244 9.14 -6.42 -4.51
C MET A 244 10.39 -7.12 -3.96
N GLY A 245 11.01 -8.00 -4.73
CA GLY A 245 12.19 -8.76 -4.29
C GLY A 245 13.49 -7.93 -4.28
N ARG A 246 14.62 -8.57 -3.98
CA ARG A 246 15.94 -7.92 -3.82
C ARG A 246 16.29 -6.87 -4.89
N CYS A 247 15.95 -7.11 -6.14
CA CYS A 247 16.29 -6.21 -7.25
C CYS A 247 15.37 -4.98 -7.41
N GLN A 248 14.30 -4.87 -6.62
CA GLN A 248 13.30 -3.79 -6.67
C GLN A 248 12.79 -3.45 -8.08
N GLY A 249 12.63 -4.46 -8.92
CA GLY A 249 12.13 -4.30 -10.29
C GLY A 249 13.20 -4.03 -11.35
N GLY A 250 14.49 -3.94 -10.98
CA GLY A 250 15.58 -3.65 -11.92
C GLY A 250 15.68 -4.59 -13.13
N PHE A 251 15.15 -5.82 -13.03
CA PHE A 251 15.14 -6.78 -14.14
C PHE A 251 13.75 -7.02 -14.77
N CYS A 252 12.70 -7.06 -13.94
CA CYS A 252 11.36 -7.44 -14.42
C CYS A 252 10.53 -6.27 -14.93
N SER A 253 10.81 -5.02 -14.50
CA SER A 253 9.97 -3.86 -14.83
C SER A 253 9.75 -3.69 -16.33
N TRP A 254 10.80 -3.81 -17.15
CA TRP A 254 10.67 -3.72 -18.61
C TRP A 254 9.68 -4.75 -19.19
N ARG A 255 9.76 -6.01 -18.74
CA ARG A 255 8.85 -7.07 -19.19
C ARG A 255 7.43 -6.82 -18.71
N CYS A 256 7.26 -6.40 -17.46
CA CYS A 256 5.96 -6.01 -16.92
C CYS A 256 5.33 -4.85 -17.71
N MET A 257 6.12 -3.83 -18.08
CA MET A 257 5.63 -2.71 -18.89
C MET A 257 5.18 -3.16 -20.28
N LYS A 258 5.92 -4.06 -20.93
CA LYS A 258 5.51 -4.63 -22.22
C LYS A 258 4.18 -5.37 -22.13
N LEU A 259 4.02 -6.22 -21.11
CA LEU A 259 2.78 -6.97 -20.89
C LEU A 259 1.60 -6.04 -20.59
N LEU A 260 1.82 -4.99 -19.78
CA LEU A 260 0.82 -3.94 -19.54
C LEU A 260 0.40 -3.24 -20.83
N ALA A 261 1.37 -2.74 -21.61
CA ALA A 261 1.12 -2.04 -22.86
C ALA A 261 0.33 -2.92 -23.85
N GLN A 262 0.69 -4.20 -23.94
CA GLN A 262 0.02 -5.17 -24.81
C GLN A 262 -1.41 -5.48 -24.35
N GLU A 263 -1.61 -5.84 -23.08
CA GLU A 263 -2.94 -6.24 -22.56
C GLU A 263 -3.90 -5.05 -22.46
N LEU A 264 -3.39 -3.82 -22.26
CA LEU A 264 -4.21 -2.60 -22.21
C LEU A 264 -4.37 -1.92 -23.58
N ASN A 265 -3.63 -2.37 -24.59
CA ASN A 265 -3.58 -1.77 -25.92
C ASN A 265 -3.24 -0.27 -25.89
N VAL A 266 -2.18 0.08 -25.16
CA VAL A 266 -1.65 1.45 -25.03
C VAL A 266 -0.16 1.46 -25.38
N PRO A 267 0.39 2.59 -25.85
CA PRO A 267 1.84 2.72 -26.05
C PRO A 267 2.60 2.59 -24.73
N LEU A 268 3.86 2.18 -24.82
CA LEU A 268 4.72 1.97 -23.64
C LEU A 268 4.90 3.24 -22.80
N THR A 269 4.83 4.41 -23.43
CA THR A 269 4.93 5.74 -22.82
C THR A 269 3.76 6.09 -21.90
N GLU A 270 2.60 5.44 -22.05
CA GLU A 270 1.48 5.59 -21.13
C GLU A 270 1.63 4.72 -19.86
N ILE A 271 2.57 3.78 -19.84
CA ILE A 271 2.79 2.94 -18.66
C ILE A 271 3.57 3.72 -17.59
N THR A 272 2.89 3.97 -16.47
CA THR A 272 3.43 4.69 -15.32
C THR A 272 3.76 3.76 -14.15
N LYS A 273 4.58 4.26 -13.22
CA LYS A 273 4.91 3.54 -11.99
C LYS A 273 3.68 3.38 -11.09
N ARG A 274 2.94 4.47 -10.85
CA ARG A 274 1.83 4.53 -9.87
C ARG A 274 0.65 5.41 -10.31
N GLY A 275 0.54 5.74 -11.60
CA GLY A 275 -0.44 6.69 -12.13
C GLY A 275 0.08 8.13 -12.12
N GLY A 276 -0.69 9.05 -12.70
CA GLY A 276 -0.32 10.48 -12.80
C GLY A 276 1.05 10.68 -13.42
N ASP A 277 1.84 11.61 -12.88
CA ASP A 277 3.14 12.02 -13.44
C ASP A 277 4.31 11.07 -13.12
N SER A 278 4.03 9.80 -12.82
CA SER A 278 5.06 8.81 -12.46
C SER A 278 5.62 8.05 -13.67
N TRP A 279 6.03 8.80 -14.68
CA TRP A 279 6.55 8.29 -15.95
C TRP A 279 7.85 7.48 -15.75
N ILE A 280 7.99 6.38 -16.49
CA ILE A 280 9.24 5.56 -16.50
C ILE A 280 9.98 5.70 -17.82
N VAL A 281 9.25 5.79 -18.93
CA VAL A 281 9.79 5.99 -20.27
C VAL A 281 9.06 7.18 -20.90
N CYS A 282 9.80 7.98 -21.66
CA CYS A 282 9.28 9.14 -22.38
C CYS A 282 9.51 8.95 -23.88
N GLU A 283 8.73 9.66 -24.70
CA GLU A 283 9.03 9.76 -26.12
C GLU A 283 10.42 10.37 -26.33
N ARG A 284 11.14 9.88 -27.33
CA ARG A 284 12.42 10.47 -27.72
C ARG A 284 12.10 11.74 -28.51
N THR A 285 12.47 12.90 -27.99
CA THR A 285 12.01 14.18 -28.54
C THR A 285 12.69 14.62 -29.84
N GLU A 286 13.85 14.09 -30.26
CA GLU A 286 14.46 14.42 -31.57
C GLU A 286 15.31 13.27 -32.15
N GLU A 287 15.50 13.26 -33.48
CA GLU A 287 16.44 12.39 -34.19
C GLU A 287 17.87 12.76 -33.79
N VAL A 288 18.54 11.87 -33.04
CA VAL A 288 19.99 11.95 -32.89
C VAL A 288 20.60 11.63 -34.25
N THR A 289 20.86 12.64 -35.06
CA THR A 289 21.79 12.54 -36.20
C THR A 289 23.15 12.14 -35.62
N VAL A 290 23.52 10.89 -35.87
CA VAL A 290 24.84 10.32 -35.53
C VAL A 290 25.88 10.83 -36.52
#